data_AF-A0A958W9B7-F1
#
_entry.id   AF-A0A958W9B7-F1
#
_cell.length_a   1.000
_cell.length_b   1.000
_cell.length_c   1.000
_cell.angle_alpha   90.00
_cell.angle_beta   90.00
_cell.angle_gamma   90.00
#
_symmetry.space_group_name_H-M   'P 1'
#
loop_
_entity.id
_entity.type
_entity.pdbx_description
1 polymer ?
#
loop_
_entity_poly.entity_id
_entity_poly.type
_entity_poly.pdbx_seq_one_letter_code
_entity_poly.pdbx_strand_id
1 'polypeptide(L)'
;SEEEAYQKQRRKVHIALDSLVRAEDPTRYTYTVAFRSPDFHSKIDILHTDLIGFNKYFGWYEDQLEDIDDDLQKMIDQFEKYYPDKVFILSEYGAGADPRLHTFKPTRFDFSVEYQLLLHQAHLRKILETPKIAGSTIWNFADFMAEQRIDAVPHINNKGVVTIDRRPKDSYYFYKTALSKKPFVVIPSKLWRQRGGRADEAGSSVCTQPVEIFSNLPEAELFLNNVSLGTQSFNFYSSTWQVPFTNGENLLEVWAHSKEGLVNDFFKIDFQLQPYDLKNEKTPFSEIAINVGSFSYFIETENNNYLWFPDQPYSEGSWGYIGGNMYMDAYHKSIGSKHDIYGTENDPLYQTQQSGIQSYKADVPKGQYEVTLLLAELNEDSEAERQFSIMINDTMVWKNVNLKTQYGSFRGVSKRFIVDVDNEKGLTISFHPGKDEPVLNGIKIRKVY
;
A
#
# COMPACT_ATOMS: atom_id res chain seq x y z
N SER A 1 35.98 23.47 -19.26
CA SER A 1 34.93 22.84 -20.10
C SER A 1 33.60 23.56 -19.90
N GLU A 2 32.57 23.27 -20.71
CA GLU A 2 31.21 23.80 -20.49
C GLU A 2 30.67 23.40 -19.10
N GLU A 3 30.96 22.18 -18.66
CA GLU A 3 30.61 21.69 -17.32
C GLU A 3 31.23 22.54 -16.21
N GLU A 4 32.53 22.83 -16.28
CA GLU A 4 33.19 23.70 -15.29
C GLU A 4 32.60 25.12 -15.26
N ALA A 5 32.26 25.67 -16.44
CA ALA A 5 31.62 26.98 -16.53
C ALA A 5 30.22 26.97 -15.90
N TYR A 6 29.44 25.91 -16.15
CA TYR A 6 28.13 25.69 -15.54
C TYR A 6 28.25 25.59 -14.01
N GLN A 7 29.19 24.79 -13.49
CA GLN A 7 29.40 24.65 -12.04
C GLN A 7 29.77 25.99 -11.38
N LYS A 8 30.68 26.74 -12.00
CA LYS A 8 31.07 28.07 -11.52
C LYS A 8 29.90 29.04 -11.48
N GLN A 9 29.07 29.05 -12.52
CA GLN A 9 27.89 29.89 -12.58
C GLN A 9 26.87 29.49 -11.51
N ARG A 10 26.62 28.19 -11.33
CA ARG A 10 25.71 27.67 -10.30
C ARG A 10 26.13 28.11 -8.90
N ARG A 11 27.41 27.95 -8.56
CA ARG A 11 27.98 28.42 -7.29
C ARG A 11 27.79 29.92 -7.09
N LYS A 12 28.11 30.72 -8.12
CA LYS A 12 27.92 32.19 -8.07
C LYS A 12 26.48 32.58 -7.76
N VAL A 13 25.50 31.90 -8.36
CA VAL A 13 24.07 32.15 -8.11
C VAL A 13 23.69 31.82 -6.66
N HIS A 14 24.14 30.68 -6.12
CA HIS A 14 23.81 30.30 -4.74
C HIS A 14 24.36 31.29 -3.72
N ILE A 15 25.62 31.73 -3.89
CA ILE A 15 26.23 32.77 -3.03
C ILE A 15 25.45 34.09 -3.13
N ALA A 16 25.09 34.49 -4.35
CA ALA A 16 24.36 35.74 -4.56
C ALA A 16 22.97 35.73 -3.92
N LEU A 17 22.26 34.60 -3.99
CA LEU A 17 20.96 34.43 -3.35
C LEU A 17 21.07 34.42 -1.82
N ASP A 18 22.01 33.67 -1.24
CA ASP A 18 22.22 33.66 0.22
C ASP A 18 22.55 35.08 0.74
N SER A 19 23.47 35.78 0.06
CA SER A 19 23.84 37.14 0.40
C SER A 19 22.65 38.12 0.31
N LEU A 20 21.82 37.97 -0.73
CA LEU A 20 20.63 38.80 -0.92
C LEU A 20 19.61 38.58 0.21
N VAL A 21 19.30 37.31 0.52
CA VAL A 21 18.33 36.99 1.59
C VAL A 21 18.79 37.57 2.93
N ARG A 22 20.08 37.46 3.27
CA ARG A 22 20.64 38.03 4.51
C ARG A 22 20.63 39.56 4.53
N ALA A 23 20.80 40.20 3.38
CA ALA A 23 20.76 41.65 3.27
C ALA A 23 19.32 42.19 3.42
N GLU A 24 18.34 41.48 2.85
CA GLU A 24 16.92 41.83 2.96
C GLU A 24 16.37 41.54 4.36
N ASP A 25 16.80 40.45 5.00
CA ASP A 25 16.35 40.08 6.34
C ASP A 25 17.47 39.42 7.17
N PRO A 26 18.23 40.20 7.94
CA PRO A 26 19.29 39.68 8.80
C PRO A 26 18.75 38.98 10.07
N THR A 27 17.43 38.98 10.30
CA THR A 27 16.82 38.41 11.52
C THR A 27 16.40 36.95 11.36
N ARG A 28 16.45 36.41 10.14
CA ARG A 28 16.08 35.03 9.81
C ARG A 28 17.26 34.24 9.24
N TYR A 29 17.24 32.94 9.47
CA TYR A 29 18.22 32.03 8.90
C TYR A 29 17.94 31.76 7.42
N THR A 30 19.00 31.48 6.66
CA THR A 30 18.88 31.00 5.28
C THR A 30 18.83 29.48 5.21
N TYR A 31 18.13 28.94 4.22
CA TYR A 31 17.89 27.51 4.08
C TYR A 31 17.97 27.07 2.61
N THR A 32 18.64 25.94 2.36
CA THR A 32 18.68 25.28 1.06
C THR A 32 18.36 23.80 1.20
N VAL A 33 17.81 23.19 0.16
CA VAL A 33 17.54 21.75 0.10
C VAL A 33 18.36 21.07 -0.99
N ALA A 34 18.74 19.82 -0.75
CA ALA A 34 19.55 19.00 -1.65
C ALA A 34 19.02 17.55 -1.68
N PHE A 35 19.28 16.81 -2.76
CA PHE A 35 18.87 15.40 -2.85
C PHE A 35 20.05 14.42 -2.93
N ARG A 36 21.23 14.89 -3.39
CA ARG A 36 22.45 14.07 -3.42
C ARG A 36 23.15 14.12 -2.07
N SER A 37 24.09 13.20 -1.86
CA SER A 37 24.80 13.08 -0.59
C SER A 37 25.60 14.34 -0.21
N PRO A 38 25.86 14.57 1.10
CA PRO A 38 26.76 15.61 1.55
C PRO A 38 28.14 15.55 0.86
N ASP A 39 28.69 14.35 0.64
CA ASP A 39 29.96 14.17 -0.09
C ASP A 39 29.91 14.74 -1.51
N PHE A 40 28.83 14.47 -2.26
CA PHE A 40 28.66 15.01 -3.61
C PHE A 40 28.64 16.55 -3.57
N HIS A 41 27.90 17.13 -2.62
CA HIS A 41 27.77 18.56 -2.50
C HIS A 41 29.06 19.25 -2.03
N SER A 42 29.91 18.56 -1.27
CA SER A 42 31.21 19.09 -0.81
C SER A 42 32.16 19.41 -1.98
N LYS A 43 31.99 18.72 -3.12
CA LYS A 43 32.83 18.87 -4.32
C LYS A 43 32.41 20.03 -5.23
N ILE A 44 31.15 20.43 -5.15
CA ILE A 44 30.55 21.48 -6.01
C ILE A 44 30.35 22.80 -5.28
N ASP A 45 30.43 22.80 -3.94
CA ASP A 45 30.43 23.98 -3.07
C ASP A 45 29.28 24.95 -3.37
N ILE A 46 28.04 24.48 -3.23
CA ILE A 46 26.82 25.29 -3.45
C ILE A 46 25.94 25.46 -2.19
N LEU A 47 26.31 24.80 -1.08
CA LEU A 47 25.51 24.77 0.16
C LEU A 47 26.03 25.79 1.18
N HIS A 48 25.73 27.08 0.94
CA HIS A 48 26.28 28.19 1.76
C HIS A 48 25.36 28.66 2.90
N THR A 49 24.10 28.22 2.91
CA THR A 49 23.06 28.66 3.84
C THR A 49 23.31 28.22 5.29
N ASP A 50 22.59 28.78 6.26
CA ASP A 50 22.71 28.41 7.69
C ASP A 50 22.24 26.98 7.96
N LEU A 51 21.08 26.64 7.41
CA LEU A 51 20.48 25.30 7.47
C LEU A 51 20.60 24.62 6.12
N ILE A 52 20.76 23.30 6.13
CA ILE A 52 20.83 22.47 4.94
C ILE A 52 19.85 21.30 5.11
N GLY A 53 18.91 21.21 4.18
CA GLY A 53 17.94 20.16 4.07
C GLY A 53 18.40 19.07 3.11
N PHE A 54 18.18 17.80 3.45
CA PHE A 54 18.30 16.71 2.49
C PHE A 54 16.98 15.98 2.28
N ASN A 55 16.57 15.85 1.02
CA ASN A 55 15.42 15.05 0.60
C ASN A 55 15.88 13.60 0.52
N LYS A 56 15.34 12.73 1.38
CA LYS A 56 15.68 11.31 1.41
C LYS A 56 14.49 10.39 1.53
N TYR A 57 14.52 9.37 0.69
CA TYR A 57 13.45 8.40 0.52
C TYR A 57 13.99 6.99 0.81
N PHE A 58 14.72 6.86 1.93
CA PHE A 58 15.21 5.58 2.45
C PHE A 58 14.02 4.65 2.75
N GLY A 59 14.14 3.38 2.37
CA GLY A 59 13.05 2.43 2.39
C GLY A 59 11.95 2.69 1.34
N TRP A 60 12.13 3.62 0.40
CA TRP A 60 11.21 3.81 -0.72
C TRP A 60 11.94 3.78 -2.05
N TYR A 61 12.68 4.84 -2.40
CA TYR A 61 13.50 4.89 -3.61
C TYR A 61 14.95 4.44 -3.37
N GLU A 62 15.42 4.53 -2.12
CA GLU A 62 16.78 4.18 -1.69
C GLU A 62 16.68 3.03 -0.68
N ASP A 63 17.40 1.92 -0.90
CA ASP A 63 17.54 0.79 0.04
C ASP A 63 16.20 0.22 0.60
N GLN A 64 16.26 -0.64 1.63
CA GLN A 64 15.06 -1.28 2.21
C GLN A 64 14.61 -0.59 3.51
N LEU A 65 13.42 -0.96 4.00
CA LEU A 65 12.84 -0.38 5.21
C LEU A 65 13.73 -0.63 6.43
N GLU A 66 14.37 -1.80 6.50
CA GLU A 66 15.25 -2.22 7.59
C GLU A 66 16.57 -1.43 7.62
N ASP A 67 16.95 -0.78 6.51
CA ASP A 67 18.20 -0.02 6.37
C ASP A 67 18.07 1.46 6.80
N ILE A 68 16.85 1.95 7.05
CA ILE A 68 16.55 3.37 7.33
C ILE A 68 17.43 3.93 8.46
N ASP A 69 17.63 3.17 9.54
CA ASP A 69 18.41 3.61 10.69
C ASP A 69 19.88 3.83 10.33
N ASP A 70 20.46 2.89 9.59
CA ASP A 70 21.84 2.92 9.13
C ASP A 70 22.04 4.02 8.08
N ASP A 71 21.09 4.21 7.18
CA ASP A 71 21.21 5.19 6.10
C ASP A 71 21.06 6.62 6.61
N LEU A 72 20.14 6.86 7.55
CA LEU A 72 20.08 8.13 8.25
C LEU A 72 21.36 8.38 9.05
N GLN A 73 21.90 7.37 9.73
CA GLN A 73 23.16 7.53 10.47
C GLN A 73 24.33 7.89 9.53
N LYS A 74 24.51 7.15 8.43
CA LYS A 74 25.53 7.42 7.42
C LYS A 74 25.40 8.83 6.85
N MET A 75 24.16 9.28 6.62
CA MET A 75 23.89 10.64 6.13
C MET A 75 24.34 11.70 7.14
N ILE A 76 24.02 11.51 8.43
CA ILE A 76 24.45 12.43 9.48
C ILE A 76 25.97 12.45 9.63
N ASP A 77 26.63 11.29 9.63
CA ASP A 77 28.09 11.21 9.73
C ASP A 77 28.78 11.94 8.57
N GLN A 78 28.27 11.79 7.35
CA GLN A 78 28.76 12.54 6.20
C GLN A 78 28.49 14.04 6.33
N PHE A 79 27.30 14.41 6.81
CA PHE A 79 26.96 15.81 6.99
C PHE A 79 27.90 16.49 7.99
N GLU A 80 28.14 15.88 9.15
CA GLU A 80 29.05 16.43 10.15
C GLU A 80 30.49 16.52 9.64
N LYS A 81 30.93 15.56 8.82
CA LYS A 81 32.26 15.61 8.20
C LYS A 81 32.44 16.80 7.27
N TYR A 82 31.46 17.10 6.42
CA TYR A 82 31.60 18.10 5.35
C TYR A 82 31.03 19.47 5.71
N TYR A 83 30.08 19.53 6.65
CA TYR A 83 29.36 20.74 7.04
C TYR A 83 29.24 20.86 8.57
N PRO A 84 30.34 20.78 9.33
CA PRO A 84 30.31 20.72 10.80
C PRO A 84 29.67 21.96 11.46
N ASP A 85 29.72 23.11 10.79
CA ASP A 85 29.18 24.38 11.30
C ASP A 85 27.74 24.67 10.84
N LYS A 86 27.09 23.71 10.15
CA LYS A 86 25.75 23.87 9.57
C LYS A 86 24.72 23.03 10.32
N VAL A 87 23.45 23.40 10.18
CA VAL A 87 22.34 22.67 10.80
C VAL A 87 21.69 21.74 9.79
N PHE A 88 21.56 20.45 10.15
CA PHE A 88 20.92 19.45 9.31
C PHE A 88 19.40 19.43 9.51
N ILE A 89 18.65 19.35 8.41
CA ILE A 89 17.22 19.05 8.38
C ILE A 89 16.97 17.88 7.42
N LEU A 90 16.14 16.92 7.82
CA LEU A 90 15.59 15.93 6.88
C LEU A 90 14.40 16.57 6.16
N SER A 91 14.63 17.15 4.98
CA SER A 91 13.69 18.08 4.35
C SER A 91 12.55 17.41 3.61
N GLU A 92 12.71 16.17 3.19
CA GLU A 92 11.63 15.34 2.66
C GLU A 92 11.89 13.88 3.02
N TYR A 93 10.84 13.18 3.42
CA TYR A 93 10.76 11.73 3.51
C TYR A 93 9.30 11.28 3.46
N GLY A 94 9.03 10.10 2.90
CA GLY A 94 7.68 9.56 2.80
C GLY A 94 7.53 8.47 1.73
N ALA A 95 6.44 7.71 1.81
CA ALA A 95 6.07 6.69 0.83
C ALA A 95 4.66 6.94 0.31
N GLY A 96 4.39 6.44 -0.91
CA GLY A 96 3.06 6.54 -1.52
C GLY A 96 2.10 5.57 -0.85
N ALA A 97 0.86 5.98 -0.66
CA ALA A 97 -0.23 5.11 -0.20
C ALA A 97 -1.54 5.46 -0.90
N ASP A 98 -2.18 4.44 -1.46
CA ASP A 98 -3.56 4.48 -1.92
C ASP A 98 -4.48 3.96 -0.79
N PRO A 99 -5.45 4.77 -0.29
CA PRO A 99 -6.42 4.33 0.72
C PRO A 99 -7.28 3.13 0.31
N ARG A 100 -7.25 2.71 -0.95
CA ARG A 100 -7.93 1.52 -1.44
C ARG A 100 -7.12 0.24 -1.21
N LEU A 101 -5.83 0.35 -0.91
CA LEU A 101 -4.92 -0.79 -0.77
C LEU A 101 -4.54 -1.03 0.69
N HIS A 102 -4.82 -2.25 1.16
CA HIS A 102 -4.51 -2.68 2.51
C HIS A 102 -3.89 -4.07 2.55
N THR A 103 -2.94 -4.32 3.43
CA THR A 103 -2.26 -5.62 3.50
C THR A 103 -1.73 -5.94 4.89
N PHE A 104 -1.67 -7.23 5.20
CA PHE A 104 -0.95 -7.74 6.38
C PHE A 104 0.50 -8.13 6.07
N LYS A 105 0.93 -7.99 4.80
CA LYS A 105 2.29 -8.27 4.31
C LYS A 105 2.80 -7.09 3.47
N PRO A 106 3.02 -5.93 4.10
CA PRO A 106 3.43 -4.73 3.39
C PRO A 106 4.81 -4.94 2.75
N THR A 107 4.95 -4.50 1.50
CA THR A 107 6.17 -4.57 0.70
C THR A 107 6.42 -3.26 -0.03
N ARG A 108 7.69 -2.96 -0.32
CA ARG A 108 8.08 -1.71 -0.97
C ARG A 108 7.39 -1.59 -2.34
N PHE A 109 6.81 -0.41 -2.60
CA PHE A 109 6.00 -0.09 -3.80
C PHE A 109 4.67 -0.86 -3.94
N ASP A 110 4.14 -1.49 -2.89
CA ASP A 110 2.76 -2.02 -2.94
C ASP A 110 1.67 -0.95 -2.78
N PHE A 111 2.06 0.28 -2.41
CA PHE A 111 1.18 1.43 -2.15
C PHE A 111 0.10 1.18 -1.09
N SER A 112 0.30 0.20 -0.22
CA SER A 112 -0.56 -0.05 0.92
C SER A 112 -0.43 1.07 1.97
N VAL A 113 -1.53 1.34 2.65
CA VAL A 113 -1.53 2.26 3.80
C VAL A 113 -0.56 1.76 4.89
N GLU A 114 -0.46 0.44 5.08
CA GLU A 114 0.40 -0.17 6.09
C GLU A 114 1.90 0.00 5.77
N TYR A 115 2.33 -0.06 4.50
CA TYR A 115 3.73 0.21 4.15
C TYR A 115 4.13 1.67 4.44
N GLN A 116 3.27 2.63 4.05
CA GLN A 116 3.52 4.04 4.35
C GLN A 116 3.63 4.28 5.85
N LEU A 117 2.77 3.64 6.65
CA LEU A 117 2.79 3.73 8.10
C LEU A 117 4.10 3.18 8.69
N LEU A 118 4.52 1.98 8.31
CA LEU A 118 5.78 1.38 8.79
C LEU A 118 6.98 2.28 8.48
N LEU A 119 7.03 2.84 7.26
CA LEU A 119 8.10 3.75 6.88
C LEU A 119 8.12 5.01 7.76
N HIS A 120 6.97 5.63 8.04
CA HIS A 120 6.91 6.80 8.91
C HIS A 120 7.23 6.48 10.37
N GLN A 121 6.82 5.32 10.88
CA GLN A 121 7.18 4.87 12.23
C GLN A 121 8.70 4.70 12.37
N ALA A 122 9.35 4.05 11.39
CA ALA A 122 10.80 3.87 11.36
C ALA A 122 11.54 5.22 11.31
N HIS A 123 11.17 6.10 10.38
CA HIS A 123 11.79 7.42 10.27
C HIS A 123 11.61 8.24 11.54
N LEU A 124 10.39 8.34 12.08
CA LEU A 124 10.14 9.18 13.26
C LEU A 124 10.94 8.66 14.46
N ARG A 125 11.04 7.34 14.64
CA ARG A 125 11.87 6.74 15.71
C ARG A 125 13.31 7.21 15.58
N LYS A 126 13.94 6.99 14.43
CA LYS A 126 15.35 7.37 14.21
C LYS A 126 15.57 8.88 14.31
N ILE A 127 14.63 9.69 13.82
CA ILE A 127 14.69 11.15 13.92
C ILE A 127 14.71 11.59 15.38
N LEU A 128 13.82 11.07 16.22
CA LEU A 128 13.74 11.42 17.64
C LEU A 128 14.95 10.93 18.44
N GLU A 129 15.55 9.81 18.03
CA GLU A 129 16.77 9.26 18.64
C GLU A 129 18.06 9.97 18.21
N THR A 130 18.00 10.86 17.21
CA THR A 130 19.18 11.51 16.62
C THR A 130 19.15 13.02 16.83
N PRO A 131 19.70 13.56 17.94
CA PRO A 131 19.66 14.99 18.27
C PRO A 131 20.28 15.93 17.22
N LYS A 132 21.10 15.39 16.31
CA LYS A 132 21.71 16.12 15.20
C LYS A 132 20.73 16.47 14.08
N ILE A 133 19.58 15.80 14.04
CA ILE A 133 18.48 16.17 13.16
C ILE A 133 17.70 17.28 13.85
N ALA A 134 17.97 18.53 13.48
CA ALA A 134 17.30 19.69 14.09
C ALA A 134 15.81 19.79 13.72
N GLY A 135 15.43 19.19 12.60
CA GLY A 135 14.04 19.14 12.16
C GLY A 135 13.83 18.15 11.03
N SER A 136 12.57 17.80 10.81
CA SER A 136 12.16 16.98 9.68
C SER A 136 10.83 17.47 9.12
N THR A 137 10.63 17.28 7.82
CA THR A 137 9.38 17.61 7.14
C THR A 137 8.91 16.41 6.32
N ILE A 138 7.76 15.85 6.71
CA ILE A 138 7.10 14.79 5.95
C ILE A 138 6.77 15.29 4.55
N TRP A 139 7.07 14.48 3.54
CA TRP A 139 6.68 14.75 2.16
C TRP A 139 5.54 13.80 1.78
N ASN A 140 4.28 14.24 1.82
CA ASN A 140 3.81 15.61 2.05
C ASN A 140 2.64 15.63 3.06
N PHE A 141 2.11 16.81 3.38
CA PHE A 141 0.90 16.89 4.18
C PHE A 141 -0.29 16.26 3.45
N ALA A 142 -0.59 16.72 2.24
CA ALA A 142 -1.70 16.23 1.43
C ALA A 142 -1.23 15.65 0.09
N ASP A 143 -1.97 14.67 -0.41
CA ASP A 143 -1.81 14.22 -1.79
C ASP A 143 -2.06 15.40 -2.75
N PHE A 144 -1.32 15.44 -3.85
CA PHE A 144 -1.38 16.53 -4.81
C PHE A 144 -1.25 16.05 -6.26
N MET A 145 -1.84 16.80 -7.18
CA MET A 145 -1.78 16.52 -8.61
C MET A 145 -0.38 16.74 -9.14
N ALA A 146 0.14 15.76 -9.86
CA ALA A 146 1.40 15.82 -10.58
C ALA A 146 1.24 14.98 -11.84
N GLU A 147 0.92 15.63 -12.96
CA GLU A 147 0.49 15.01 -14.22
C GLU A 147 1.36 13.82 -14.68
N GLN A 148 2.68 13.91 -14.50
CA GLN A 148 3.62 12.88 -14.93
C GLN A 148 3.68 11.66 -14.01
N ARG A 149 2.97 11.69 -12.87
CA ARG A 149 2.90 10.55 -11.95
C ARG A 149 2.06 9.44 -12.57
N ILE A 150 2.54 8.23 -12.36
CA ILE A 150 1.88 6.98 -12.70
C ILE A 150 1.57 6.27 -11.37
N ASP A 151 1.91 4.99 -11.24
CA ASP A 151 1.79 4.17 -10.02
C ASP A 151 0.32 3.81 -9.69
N ALA A 152 0.02 3.49 -8.43
CA ALA A 152 -1.30 3.03 -8.01
C ALA A 152 -2.44 4.06 -8.19
N VAL A 153 -2.09 5.35 -8.27
CA VAL A 153 -3.04 6.46 -8.48
C VAL A 153 -2.45 7.41 -9.52
N PRO A 154 -2.76 7.20 -10.82
CA PRO A 154 -2.24 8.02 -11.89
C PRO A 154 -2.45 9.52 -11.67
N HIS A 155 -1.49 10.32 -12.13
CA HIS A 155 -1.46 11.78 -12.06
C HIS A 155 -1.48 12.38 -10.64
N ILE A 156 -1.34 11.56 -9.60
CA ILE A 156 -1.34 12.00 -8.20
C ILE A 156 -0.05 11.55 -7.52
N ASN A 157 0.60 12.49 -6.83
CA ASN A 157 1.58 12.13 -5.82
C ASN A 157 0.82 11.79 -4.53
N ASN A 158 0.71 10.49 -4.25
CA ASN A 158 -0.06 9.93 -3.14
C ASN A 158 0.75 9.72 -1.85
N LYS A 159 1.83 10.49 -1.65
CA LYS A 159 2.68 10.46 -0.44
C LYS A 159 2.12 11.28 0.74
N GLY A 160 0.98 11.94 0.56
CA GLY A 160 0.34 12.70 1.61
C GLY A 160 -0.03 11.82 2.80
N VAL A 161 0.04 12.38 4.01
CA VAL A 161 -0.58 11.78 5.21
C VAL A 161 -2.09 12.02 5.25
N VAL A 162 -2.60 12.92 4.40
CA VAL A 162 -4.02 13.05 4.07
C VAL A 162 -4.24 12.92 2.57
N THR A 163 -5.42 12.45 2.18
CA THR A 163 -5.83 12.31 0.76
C THR A 163 -5.95 13.66 0.05
N ILE A 164 -6.19 13.63 -1.27
CA ILE A 164 -6.40 14.84 -2.07
C ILE A 164 -7.64 15.63 -1.61
N ASP A 165 -8.65 14.96 -1.07
CA ASP A 165 -9.83 15.56 -0.44
C ASP A 165 -9.68 15.75 1.09
N ARG A 166 -8.43 15.68 1.59
CA ARG A 166 -8.03 15.97 2.99
C ARG A 166 -8.61 15.02 4.04
N ARG A 167 -8.98 13.80 3.65
CA ARG A 167 -9.30 12.72 4.59
C ARG A 167 -8.00 12.18 5.21
N PRO A 168 -7.90 12.07 6.55
CA PRO A 168 -6.70 11.54 7.20
C PRO A 168 -6.42 10.07 6.87
N LYS A 169 -5.18 9.76 6.51
CA LYS A 169 -4.66 8.38 6.46
C LYS A 169 -4.12 7.97 7.83
N ASP A 170 -3.76 6.70 8.00
CA ASP A 170 -3.24 6.15 9.26
C ASP A 170 -1.96 6.87 9.72
N SER A 171 -1.10 7.25 8.77
CA SER A 171 0.11 8.05 9.02
C SER A 171 -0.19 9.42 9.66
N TYR A 172 -1.31 10.08 9.31
CA TYR A 172 -1.72 11.31 9.98
C TYR A 172 -2.05 11.06 11.46
N TYR A 173 -2.79 9.99 11.76
CA TYR A 173 -3.15 9.65 13.13
C TYR A 173 -1.93 9.28 13.97
N PHE A 174 -0.94 8.63 13.35
CA PHE A 174 0.35 8.37 13.98
C PHE A 174 1.06 9.67 14.39
N TYR A 175 1.26 10.63 13.46
CA TYR A 175 1.89 11.92 13.79
C TYR A 175 1.06 12.75 14.77
N LYS A 176 -0.27 12.74 14.65
CA LYS A 176 -1.15 13.42 15.61
C LYS A 176 -0.94 12.85 17.02
N THR A 177 -0.79 11.53 17.15
CA THR A 177 -0.51 10.88 18.43
C THR A 177 0.86 11.29 18.97
N ALA A 178 1.91 11.18 18.15
CA ALA A 178 3.27 11.49 18.56
C ALA A 178 3.49 12.98 18.92
N LEU A 179 2.78 13.90 18.25
CA LEU A 179 3.00 15.35 18.39
C LEU A 179 1.98 16.05 19.30
N SER A 180 0.84 15.41 19.61
CA SER A 180 -0.20 16.00 20.47
C SER A 180 0.26 16.09 21.92
N LYS A 181 0.08 17.27 22.52
CA LYS A 181 0.24 17.49 23.97
C LYS A 181 -1.01 17.14 24.78
N LYS A 182 -2.15 16.90 24.10
CA LYS A 182 -3.42 16.52 24.73
C LYS A 182 -3.56 14.99 24.74
N PRO A 183 -4.16 14.39 25.79
CA PRO A 183 -4.52 12.97 25.81
C PRO A 183 -5.25 12.56 24.52
N PHE A 184 -4.77 11.52 23.86
CA PHE A 184 -5.29 11.08 22.57
C PHE A 184 -5.14 9.56 22.42
N VAL A 185 -6.21 8.92 21.96
CA VAL A 185 -6.26 7.50 21.56
C VAL A 185 -7.09 7.40 20.28
N VAL A 186 -6.71 6.52 19.35
CA VAL A 186 -7.39 6.39 18.06
C VAL A 186 -7.24 4.99 17.46
N ILE A 187 -8.30 4.54 16.79
CA ILE A 187 -8.30 3.43 15.84
C ILE A 187 -7.99 4.04 14.45
N PRO A 188 -6.74 4.01 13.96
CA PRO A 188 -6.27 4.82 12.84
C PRO A 188 -6.85 4.42 11.48
N SER A 189 -7.29 3.16 11.34
CA SER A 189 -7.73 2.52 10.09
C SER A 189 -9.09 3.01 9.56
N LYS A 190 -9.34 4.32 9.63
CA LYS A 190 -10.62 4.97 9.31
C LYS A 190 -11.01 4.86 7.84
N LEU A 191 -10.04 4.61 6.95
CA LEU A 191 -10.27 4.42 5.52
C LEU A 191 -10.45 2.93 5.13
N TRP A 192 -10.21 2.00 6.06
CA TRP A 192 -10.39 0.55 5.85
C TRP A 192 -11.67 0.01 6.50
N ARG A 193 -12.82 0.58 6.11
CA ARG A 193 -14.12 0.19 6.67
C ARG A 193 -14.58 -1.20 6.21
N GLN A 194 -14.37 -1.51 4.92
CA GLN A 194 -14.73 -2.80 4.34
C GLN A 194 -13.55 -3.75 4.49
N ARG A 195 -13.69 -4.72 5.38
CA ARG A 195 -12.69 -5.76 5.64
C ARG A 195 -13.26 -7.11 5.28
N GLY A 196 -12.39 -8.09 5.15
CA GLY A 196 -12.81 -9.46 4.94
C GLY A 196 -11.69 -10.40 5.28
N GLY A 197 -12.03 -11.66 5.47
CA GLY A 197 -11.04 -12.71 5.71
C GLY A 197 -11.68 -14.08 5.72
N ARG A 198 -10.85 -15.10 5.61
CA ARG A 198 -11.28 -16.49 5.80
C ARG A 198 -11.44 -16.76 7.29
N ALA A 199 -12.48 -17.47 7.67
CA ALA A 199 -12.68 -17.93 9.04
C ALA A 199 -11.43 -18.68 9.55
N ASP A 200 -11.10 -18.55 10.83
CA ASP A 200 -9.82 -19.02 11.38
C ASP A 200 -9.62 -20.54 11.22
N GLU A 201 -10.71 -21.31 11.37
CA GLU A 201 -10.72 -22.77 11.26
C GLU A 201 -12.09 -23.30 10.82
N ALA A 202 -12.15 -24.60 10.52
CA ALA A 202 -13.39 -25.26 10.11
C ALA A 202 -14.48 -25.14 11.19
N GLY A 203 -15.61 -24.55 10.82
CA GLY A 203 -16.74 -24.32 11.74
C GLY A 203 -16.64 -23.02 12.56
N SER A 204 -15.54 -22.27 12.45
CA SER A 204 -15.43 -20.93 13.05
C SER A 204 -16.40 -19.95 12.38
N SER A 205 -16.90 -19.01 13.20
CA SER A 205 -17.73 -17.88 12.76
C SER A 205 -16.99 -16.54 12.86
N VAL A 206 -15.68 -16.60 13.13
CA VAL A 206 -14.81 -15.44 13.27
C VAL A 206 -13.56 -15.57 12.39
N CYS A 207 -13.04 -14.41 11.99
CA CYS A 207 -11.72 -14.26 11.42
C CYS A 207 -10.93 -13.29 12.31
N THR A 208 -9.87 -13.78 12.92
CA THR A 208 -9.01 -12.99 13.80
C THR A 208 -8.00 -12.21 12.97
N GLN A 209 -8.06 -10.87 13.06
CA GLN A 209 -7.14 -9.97 12.35
C GLN A 209 -6.47 -8.98 13.29
N PRO A 210 -5.22 -8.57 12.98
CA PRO A 210 -4.54 -7.53 13.76
C PRO A 210 -5.20 -6.16 13.53
N VAL A 211 -5.37 -5.41 14.61
CA VAL A 211 -5.77 -3.99 14.59
C VAL A 211 -4.78 -3.21 15.44
N GLU A 212 -4.00 -2.36 14.79
CA GLU A 212 -3.11 -1.42 15.46
C GLU A 212 -3.91 -0.21 15.95
N ILE A 213 -3.61 0.24 17.16
CA ILE A 213 -4.21 1.39 17.84
C ILE A 213 -3.08 2.35 18.18
N PHE A 214 -3.35 3.66 18.11
CA PHE A 214 -2.40 4.67 18.56
C PHE A 214 -2.86 5.39 19.82
N SER A 215 -1.91 5.70 20.70
CA SER A 215 -2.15 6.53 21.88
C SER A 215 -0.87 7.21 22.37
N ASN A 216 -1.01 8.39 22.97
CA ASN A 216 0.05 9.04 23.75
C ASN A 216 -0.10 8.82 25.26
N LEU A 217 -1.02 7.92 25.66
CA LEU A 217 -1.23 7.47 27.03
C LEU A 217 -0.54 6.11 27.26
N PRO A 218 -0.30 5.71 28.52
CA PRO A 218 0.46 4.49 28.82
C PRO A 218 -0.20 3.21 28.34
N GLU A 219 -1.52 3.11 28.42
CA GLU A 219 -2.31 1.92 28.09
C GLU A 219 -3.73 2.29 27.65
N ALA A 220 -4.39 1.34 26.99
CA ALA A 220 -5.79 1.41 26.60
C ALA A 220 -6.43 0.03 26.63
N GLU A 221 -7.75 -0.03 26.71
CA GLU A 221 -8.56 -1.24 26.57
C GLU A 221 -9.37 -1.16 25.28
N LEU A 222 -9.34 -2.24 24.49
CA LEU A 222 -10.10 -2.37 23.25
C LEU A 222 -11.31 -3.28 23.48
N PHE A 223 -12.44 -2.92 22.89
CA PHE A 223 -13.66 -3.71 22.91
C PHE A 223 -14.10 -4.01 21.48
N LEU A 224 -14.65 -5.20 21.27
CA LEU A 224 -15.37 -5.60 20.07
C LEU A 224 -16.81 -5.92 20.47
N ASN A 225 -17.78 -5.17 19.94
CA ASN A 225 -19.21 -5.39 20.20
C ASN A 225 -19.54 -5.45 21.71
N ASN A 226 -19.02 -4.49 22.48
CA ASN A 226 -19.10 -4.41 23.96
C ASN A 226 -18.36 -5.52 24.74
N VAL A 227 -17.60 -6.40 24.07
CA VAL A 227 -16.77 -7.42 24.73
C VAL A 227 -15.32 -6.93 24.79
N SER A 228 -14.76 -6.86 26.00
CA SER A 228 -13.36 -6.48 26.20
C SER A 228 -12.42 -7.50 25.55
N LEU A 229 -11.41 -6.99 24.83
CA LEU A 229 -10.26 -7.71 24.31
C LEU A 229 -9.01 -7.48 25.17
N GLY A 230 -9.18 -6.92 26.37
CA GLY A 230 -8.12 -6.66 27.33
C GLY A 230 -7.36 -5.34 27.12
N THR A 231 -6.61 -4.99 28.16
CA THR A 231 -5.75 -3.80 28.22
C THR A 231 -4.37 -4.11 27.66
N GLN A 232 -3.80 -3.19 26.88
CA GLN A 232 -2.39 -3.25 26.48
C GLN A 232 -1.71 -1.90 26.65
N SER A 233 -0.41 -1.95 26.94
CA SER A 233 0.48 -0.79 26.93
C SER A 233 0.93 -0.45 25.51
N PHE A 234 1.28 0.81 25.28
CA PHE A 234 1.80 1.28 24.00
C PHE A 234 3.34 1.26 23.95
N ASN A 235 3.90 0.77 22.85
CA ASN A 235 5.32 0.88 22.51
C ASN A 235 5.46 1.85 21.34
N PHE A 236 6.21 2.94 21.53
CA PHE A 236 6.36 4.00 20.53
C PHE A 236 5.02 4.45 19.91
N TYR A 237 4.07 4.78 20.79
CA TYR A 237 2.71 5.24 20.47
C TYR A 237 1.77 4.20 19.87
N SER A 238 2.19 2.96 19.64
CA SER A 238 1.31 1.93 19.05
C SER A 238 1.23 0.64 19.85
N SER A 239 0.13 -0.08 19.65
CA SER A 239 -0.10 -1.42 20.18
C SER A 239 -1.14 -2.15 19.32
N THR A 240 -1.04 -3.48 19.22
CA THR A 240 -1.83 -4.29 18.28
C THR A 240 -2.66 -5.32 19.02
N TRP A 241 -3.96 -5.33 18.76
CA TRP A 241 -4.89 -6.35 19.25
C TRP A 241 -5.20 -7.37 18.15
N GLN A 242 -5.40 -8.61 18.56
CA GLN A 242 -5.98 -9.65 17.71
C GLN A 242 -7.49 -9.62 17.86
N VAL A 243 -8.20 -9.21 16.81
CA VAL A 243 -9.63 -8.91 16.85
C VAL A 243 -10.41 -10.00 16.10
N PRO A 244 -11.27 -10.78 16.77
CA PRO A 244 -12.04 -11.87 16.16
C PRO A 244 -13.32 -11.35 15.48
N PHE A 245 -13.18 -10.80 14.29
CA PHE A 245 -14.31 -10.22 13.55
C PHE A 245 -15.33 -11.28 13.13
N THR A 246 -16.62 -11.00 13.32
CA THR A 246 -17.73 -11.80 12.79
C THR A 246 -18.20 -11.25 11.45
N ASN A 247 -18.95 -12.03 10.67
CA ASN A 247 -19.56 -11.52 9.44
C ASN A 247 -20.52 -10.32 9.70
N GLY A 248 -20.45 -9.29 8.88
CA GLY A 248 -21.27 -8.08 8.96
C GLY A 248 -20.66 -6.96 9.82
N GLU A 249 -21.51 -6.16 10.47
CA GLU A 249 -21.07 -4.99 11.24
C GLU A 249 -20.36 -5.41 12.55
N ASN A 250 -19.19 -4.84 12.78
CA ASN A 250 -18.39 -4.98 13.99
C ASN A 250 -18.06 -3.58 14.54
N LEU A 251 -18.41 -3.33 15.79
CA LEU A 251 -18.09 -2.07 16.49
C LEU A 251 -16.83 -2.25 17.34
N LEU A 252 -15.79 -1.49 17.00
CA LEU A 252 -14.61 -1.32 17.84
C LEU A 252 -14.75 -0.06 18.70
N GLU A 253 -14.38 -0.19 19.96
CA GLU A 253 -14.31 0.92 20.92
C GLU A 253 -13.00 0.81 21.69
N VAL A 254 -12.21 1.88 21.69
CA VAL A 254 -10.99 1.95 22.49
C VAL A 254 -11.14 3.03 23.57
N TRP A 255 -10.76 2.68 24.79
CA TRP A 255 -10.83 3.56 25.95
C TRP A 255 -9.46 3.67 26.62
N ALA A 256 -9.05 4.89 26.94
CA ALA A 256 -7.82 5.16 27.68
C ALA A 256 -8.06 6.18 28.79
N HIS A 257 -7.42 5.95 29.93
CA HIS A 257 -7.50 6.84 31.08
C HIS A 257 -6.36 7.85 31.07
N SER A 258 -6.72 9.13 31.13
CA SER A 258 -5.77 10.22 31.35
C SER A 258 -5.99 10.87 32.72
N LYS A 259 -5.06 11.73 33.13
CA LYS A 259 -5.25 12.55 34.34
C LYS A 259 -6.42 13.54 34.24
N GLU A 260 -6.81 13.89 33.01
CA GLU A 260 -7.88 14.86 32.71
C GLU A 260 -9.25 14.18 32.51
N GLY A 261 -9.29 12.84 32.51
CA GLY A 261 -10.50 12.06 32.29
C GLY A 261 -10.32 10.93 31.28
N LEU A 262 -11.44 10.30 30.92
CA LEU A 262 -11.52 9.27 29.89
C LEU A 262 -11.44 9.89 28.50
N VAL A 263 -10.61 9.30 27.64
CA VAL A 263 -10.59 9.56 26.20
C VAL A 263 -10.90 8.26 25.46
N ASN A 264 -11.58 8.37 24.33
CA ASN A 264 -12.00 7.21 23.56
C ASN A 264 -12.05 7.51 22.06
N ASP A 265 -12.17 6.43 21.30
CA ASP A 265 -12.49 6.44 19.88
C ASP A 265 -13.31 5.20 19.54
N PHE A 266 -14.09 5.29 18.47
CA PHE A 266 -14.92 4.19 17.98
C PHE A 266 -14.79 4.08 16.46
N PHE A 267 -14.94 2.86 15.96
CA PHE A 267 -14.93 2.60 14.53
C PHE A 267 -15.80 1.40 14.19
N LYS A 268 -16.65 1.57 13.17
CA LYS A 268 -17.48 0.51 12.64
C LYS A 268 -16.82 -0.09 11.42
N ILE A 269 -16.60 -1.40 11.45
CA ILE A 269 -16.10 -2.20 10.35
C ILE A 269 -17.24 -3.05 9.82
N ASP A 270 -17.34 -3.14 8.50
CA ASP A 270 -18.19 -4.12 7.84
C ASP A 270 -17.29 -5.23 7.32
N PHE A 271 -17.58 -6.47 7.73
CA PHE A 271 -16.67 -7.59 7.58
C PHE A 271 -17.28 -8.69 6.72
N GLN A 272 -16.66 -8.97 5.58
CA GLN A 272 -17.02 -10.10 4.72
C GLN A 272 -16.26 -11.36 5.16
N LEU A 273 -16.94 -12.22 5.93
CA LEU A 273 -16.37 -13.50 6.34
C LEU A 273 -16.51 -14.53 5.22
N GLN A 274 -15.38 -15.03 4.72
CA GLN A 274 -15.34 -16.19 3.84
C GLN A 274 -15.29 -17.46 4.69
N PRO A 275 -16.10 -18.49 4.39
CA PRO A 275 -16.07 -19.72 5.18
C PRO A 275 -14.73 -20.44 5.02
N TYR A 276 -14.30 -21.15 6.06
CA TYR A 276 -13.07 -21.94 5.99
C TYR A 276 -13.14 -23.02 4.90
N ASP A 277 -14.28 -23.71 4.83
CA ASP A 277 -14.64 -24.63 3.75
C ASP A 277 -15.78 -23.97 2.95
N LEU A 278 -15.58 -23.75 1.65
CA LEU A 278 -16.55 -23.07 0.78
C LEU A 278 -17.90 -23.79 0.70
N LYS A 279 -17.96 -25.08 1.05
CA LYS A 279 -19.20 -25.88 1.05
C LYS A 279 -19.89 -25.93 2.41
N ASN A 280 -19.41 -25.19 3.40
CA ASN A 280 -20.02 -25.16 4.72
C ASN A 280 -21.47 -24.63 4.65
N GLU A 281 -22.43 -25.47 5.01
CA GLU A 281 -23.86 -25.12 4.99
C GLU A 281 -24.25 -24.08 6.04
N LYS A 282 -23.49 -23.97 7.15
CA LYS A 282 -23.76 -23.00 8.22
C LYS A 282 -23.32 -21.57 7.85
N THR A 283 -22.30 -21.47 7.00
CA THR A 283 -21.76 -20.20 6.50
C THR A 283 -21.71 -20.29 4.98
N PRO A 284 -22.87 -20.17 4.30
CA PRO A 284 -22.96 -20.44 2.88
C PRO A 284 -22.14 -19.45 2.07
N PHE A 285 -21.35 -19.95 1.11
CA PHE A 285 -20.66 -19.13 0.14
C PHE A 285 -21.65 -18.35 -0.74
N SER A 286 -21.42 -17.04 -0.87
CA SER A 286 -22.20 -16.13 -1.71
C SER A 286 -21.36 -15.58 -2.87
N GLU A 287 -20.26 -14.90 -2.54
CA GLU A 287 -19.32 -14.37 -3.52
C GLU A 287 -17.93 -14.16 -2.92
N ILE A 288 -16.94 -14.15 -3.81
CA ILE A 288 -15.58 -13.69 -3.53
C ILE A 288 -14.99 -13.02 -4.77
N ALA A 289 -14.25 -11.94 -4.56
CA ALA A 289 -13.43 -11.33 -5.59
C ALA A 289 -11.98 -11.28 -5.10
N ILE A 290 -11.04 -11.59 -5.97
CA ILE A 290 -9.63 -11.74 -5.65
C ILE A 290 -8.78 -10.84 -6.54
N ASN A 291 -7.92 -10.06 -5.90
CA ASN A 291 -6.87 -9.24 -6.49
C ASN A 291 -5.67 -10.16 -6.81
N VAL A 292 -5.65 -10.72 -8.01
CA VAL A 292 -4.76 -11.83 -8.37
C VAL A 292 -3.32 -11.33 -8.51
N GLY A 293 -2.37 -12.11 -7.97
CA GLY A 293 -0.96 -11.72 -7.95
C GLY A 293 -0.62 -10.61 -6.95
N SER A 294 -1.47 -10.35 -5.96
CA SER A 294 -1.26 -9.35 -4.92
C SER A 294 -1.45 -9.92 -3.51
N PHE A 295 -0.71 -9.37 -2.53
CA PHE A 295 -0.96 -9.61 -1.10
C PHE A 295 -1.94 -8.59 -0.50
N SER A 296 -2.43 -7.65 -1.29
CA SER A 296 -3.26 -6.55 -0.83
C SER A 296 -4.73 -6.78 -1.10
N TYR A 297 -5.55 -6.50 -0.10
CA TYR A 297 -6.95 -6.14 -0.31
C TYR A 297 -7.02 -4.89 -1.19
N PHE A 298 -8.00 -4.84 -2.08
CA PHE A 298 -8.33 -3.65 -2.86
C PHE A 298 -9.80 -3.28 -2.69
N ILE A 299 -10.09 -2.01 -2.44
CA ILE A 299 -11.43 -1.47 -2.25
C ILE A 299 -11.83 -0.67 -3.49
N GLU A 300 -12.76 -1.22 -4.27
CA GLU A 300 -13.32 -0.54 -5.44
C GLU A 300 -14.36 0.49 -4.99
N THR A 301 -13.93 1.74 -4.81
CA THR A 301 -14.75 2.82 -4.24
C THR A 301 -15.97 3.16 -5.10
N GLU A 302 -15.82 3.14 -6.42
CA GLU A 302 -16.90 3.47 -7.37
C GLU A 302 -18.01 2.40 -7.42
N ASN A 303 -17.75 1.21 -6.87
CA ASN A 303 -18.69 0.10 -6.84
C ASN A 303 -19.14 -0.19 -5.40
N ASN A 304 -19.58 0.85 -4.68
CA ASN A 304 -20.05 0.73 -3.28
C ASN A 304 -18.99 0.10 -2.34
N ASN A 305 -17.73 0.49 -2.49
CA ASN A 305 -16.59 -0.04 -1.73
C ASN A 305 -16.45 -1.57 -1.84
N TYR A 306 -16.62 -2.12 -3.04
CA TYR A 306 -16.56 -3.56 -3.26
C TYR A 306 -15.17 -4.10 -2.92
N LEU A 307 -15.12 -5.17 -2.11
CA LEU A 307 -13.88 -5.70 -1.56
C LEU A 307 -13.29 -6.80 -2.45
N TRP A 308 -12.03 -6.62 -2.82
CA TRP A 308 -11.19 -7.61 -3.46
C TRP A 308 -10.19 -8.15 -2.44
N PHE A 309 -10.17 -9.47 -2.26
CA PHE A 309 -9.30 -10.18 -1.34
C PHE A 309 -7.90 -10.35 -1.94
N PRO A 310 -6.85 -10.43 -1.12
CA PRO A 310 -5.53 -10.81 -1.59
C PRO A 310 -5.52 -12.23 -2.15
N ASP A 311 -4.61 -12.49 -3.07
CA ASP A 311 -4.47 -13.78 -3.73
C ASP A 311 -3.82 -14.82 -2.80
N GLN A 312 -4.08 -16.11 -3.07
CA GLN A 312 -3.49 -17.20 -2.32
C GLN A 312 -3.31 -18.47 -3.19
N PRO A 313 -2.33 -19.33 -2.88
CA PRO A 313 -2.25 -20.66 -3.47
C PRO A 313 -3.51 -21.47 -3.15
N TYR A 314 -3.91 -22.33 -4.08
CA TYR A 314 -5.02 -23.24 -3.84
C TYR A 314 -4.79 -24.13 -2.60
N SER A 315 -5.83 -24.26 -1.78
CA SER A 315 -5.93 -25.26 -0.71
C SER A 315 -7.26 -25.99 -0.80
N GLU A 316 -7.27 -27.29 -0.45
CA GLU A 316 -8.46 -28.14 -0.52
C GLU A 316 -9.59 -27.59 0.37
N GLY A 317 -10.82 -27.61 -0.15
CA GLY A 317 -12.00 -27.01 0.49
C GLY A 317 -12.08 -25.49 0.34
N SER A 318 -11.11 -24.85 -0.31
CA SER A 318 -10.99 -23.40 -0.43
C SER A 318 -10.84 -22.98 -1.91
N TRP A 319 -10.13 -21.89 -2.14
CA TRP A 319 -9.86 -21.31 -3.46
C TRP A 319 -8.40 -20.93 -3.57
N GLY A 320 -7.94 -20.71 -4.80
CA GLY A 320 -6.62 -20.13 -5.05
C GLY A 320 -6.05 -20.49 -6.42
N TYR A 321 -4.90 -19.91 -6.72
CA TYR A 321 -4.16 -20.18 -7.94
C TYR A 321 -3.37 -21.50 -7.87
N ILE A 322 -3.12 -22.08 -9.04
CA ILE A 322 -2.20 -23.20 -9.26
C ILE A 322 -1.25 -22.83 -10.39
N GLY A 323 0.05 -22.92 -10.11
CA GLY A 323 1.11 -22.48 -11.02
C GLY A 323 1.18 -20.95 -11.15
N GLY A 324 2.13 -20.50 -11.96
CA GLY A 324 2.40 -19.08 -12.17
C GLY A 324 3.26 -18.43 -11.09
N ASN A 325 3.67 -17.20 -11.36
CA ASN A 325 4.43 -16.34 -10.47
C ASN A 325 3.84 -14.93 -10.49
N MET A 326 3.92 -14.23 -9.36
CA MET A 326 3.58 -12.81 -9.28
C MET A 326 4.44 -12.03 -10.27
N TYR A 327 3.79 -11.17 -11.06
CA TYR A 327 4.49 -10.26 -11.96
C TYR A 327 5.29 -9.22 -11.16
N MET A 328 6.53 -8.99 -11.57
CA MET A 328 7.46 -8.09 -10.92
C MET A 328 7.87 -6.96 -11.87
N ASP A 329 7.79 -5.71 -11.42
CA ASP A 329 8.40 -4.56 -12.11
C ASP A 329 9.92 -4.75 -12.19
N ALA A 330 10.48 -4.65 -13.39
CA ALA A 330 11.90 -4.86 -13.61
C ALA A 330 12.78 -3.79 -12.95
N TYR A 331 12.26 -2.56 -12.82
CA TYR A 331 13.03 -1.42 -12.32
C TYR A 331 13.12 -1.40 -10.79
N HIS A 332 11.98 -1.37 -10.08
CA HIS A 332 11.94 -1.33 -8.62
C HIS A 332 12.05 -2.70 -7.96
N LYS A 333 11.90 -3.78 -8.74
CA LYS A 333 11.78 -5.17 -8.26
C LYS A 333 10.63 -5.32 -7.26
N SER A 334 9.53 -4.64 -7.52
CA SER A 334 8.30 -4.68 -6.73
C SER A 334 7.21 -5.49 -7.44
N ILE A 335 6.20 -5.92 -6.70
CA ILE A 335 5.06 -6.63 -7.27
C ILE A 335 4.23 -5.65 -8.12
N GLY A 336 3.81 -6.11 -9.30
CA GLY A 336 2.93 -5.36 -10.19
C GLY A 336 3.64 -4.36 -11.10
N SER A 337 2.88 -3.76 -12.01
CA SER A 337 3.29 -2.70 -12.91
C SER A 337 3.06 -1.32 -12.29
N LYS A 338 3.92 -0.36 -12.61
CA LYS A 338 3.74 1.05 -12.25
C LYS A 338 2.94 1.86 -13.27
N HIS A 339 2.61 1.27 -14.42
CA HIS A 339 2.02 2.01 -15.54
C HIS A 339 0.51 2.18 -15.37
N ASP A 340 0.00 3.32 -15.86
CA ASP A 340 -1.44 3.59 -15.95
C ASP A 340 -2.13 2.49 -16.74
N ILE A 341 -3.29 2.04 -16.26
CA ILE A 341 -4.11 1.04 -16.93
C ILE A 341 -5.31 1.75 -17.58
N TYR A 342 -5.28 1.82 -18.91
CA TYR A 342 -6.35 2.41 -19.69
C TYR A 342 -7.67 1.63 -19.55
N GLY A 343 -8.78 2.37 -19.58
CA GLY A 343 -10.13 1.79 -19.57
C GLY A 343 -10.63 1.35 -18.19
N THR A 344 -9.95 1.74 -17.12
CA THR A 344 -10.38 1.54 -15.74
C THR A 344 -9.93 2.70 -14.85
N GLU A 345 -10.57 2.85 -13.69
CA GLU A 345 -10.13 3.72 -12.59
C GLU A 345 -9.54 2.89 -11.43
N ASN A 346 -9.47 1.57 -11.62
CA ASN A 346 -9.04 0.57 -10.64
C ASN A 346 -7.65 0.03 -11.02
N ASP A 347 -6.71 0.91 -11.36
CA ASP A 347 -5.36 0.55 -11.78
C ASP A 347 -4.71 -0.53 -10.91
N PRO A 348 -4.74 -0.44 -9.56
CA PRO A 348 -4.07 -1.44 -8.72
C PRO A 348 -4.54 -2.88 -8.95
N LEU A 349 -5.81 -3.07 -9.34
CA LEU A 349 -6.40 -4.38 -9.60
C LEU A 349 -5.92 -5.00 -10.93
N TYR A 350 -5.51 -4.16 -11.88
CA TYR A 350 -4.97 -4.60 -13.16
C TYR A 350 -3.44 -4.50 -13.22
N GLN A 351 -2.80 -3.77 -12.32
CA GLN A 351 -1.35 -3.64 -12.24
C GLN A 351 -0.69 -4.90 -11.66
N THR A 352 -1.38 -5.72 -10.87
CA THR A 352 -0.88 -7.02 -10.40
C THR A 352 -1.43 -8.17 -11.23
N GLN A 353 -0.66 -9.26 -11.35
CA GLN A 353 -1.10 -10.46 -12.05
C GLN A 353 -0.28 -11.70 -11.66
N GLN A 354 -0.85 -12.87 -11.90
CA GLN A 354 -0.10 -14.13 -12.01
C GLN A 354 0.31 -14.35 -13.47
N SER A 355 1.61 -14.38 -13.76
CA SER A 355 2.17 -14.80 -15.06
C SER A 355 2.49 -16.28 -15.06
N GLY A 356 2.12 -17.00 -16.12
CA GLY A 356 2.32 -18.44 -16.22
C GLY A 356 1.32 -19.25 -15.39
N ILE A 357 0.18 -18.65 -15.03
CA ILE A 357 -0.88 -19.33 -14.29
C ILE A 357 -1.40 -20.54 -15.08
N GLN A 358 -1.56 -21.67 -14.41
CA GLN A 358 -2.08 -22.90 -15.03
C GLN A 358 -3.59 -23.02 -14.79
N SER A 359 -4.02 -22.80 -13.56
CA SER A 359 -5.45 -22.75 -13.24
C SER A 359 -5.73 -21.91 -12.00
N TYR A 360 -7.00 -21.51 -11.87
CA TYR A 360 -7.57 -20.98 -10.64
C TYR A 360 -8.70 -21.91 -10.20
N LYS A 361 -8.67 -22.35 -8.95
CA LYS A 361 -9.68 -23.27 -8.40
C LYS A 361 -10.48 -22.61 -7.30
N ALA A 362 -11.74 -22.98 -7.19
CA ALA A 362 -12.58 -22.67 -6.03
C ALA A 362 -13.53 -23.84 -5.79
N ASP A 363 -13.42 -24.50 -4.64
CA ASP A 363 -14.19 -25.69 -4.27
C ASP A 363 -15.62 -25.32 -3.80
N VAL A 364 -16.30 -24.45 -4.57
CA VAL A 364 -17.65 -23.94 -4.30
C VAL A 364 -18.71 -25.06 -4.34
N PRO A 365 -19.85 -24.89 -3.64
CA PRO A 365 -20.96 -25.85 -3.70
C PRO A 365 -21.62 -25.88 -5.08
N LYS A 366 -22.53 -26.84 -5.31
CA LYS A 366 -23.34 -26.86 -6.53
C LYS A 366 -24.20 -25.61 -6.65
N GLY A 367 -24.44 -25.19 -7.89
CA GLY A 367 -25.25 -24.02 -8.22
C GLY A 367 -24.80 -23.36 -9.51
N GLN A 368 -25.46 -22.25 -9.85
CA GLN A 368 -25.08 -21.44 -11.00
C GLN A 368 -24.22 -20.26 -10.53
N TYR A 369 -23.12 -20.02 -11.22
CA TYR A 369 -22.14 -19.00 -10.86
C TYR A 369 -21.91 -18.01 -11.99
N GLU A 370 -21.78 -16.74 -11.61
CA GLU A 370 -21.17 -15.71 -12.44
C GLU A 370 -19.68 -15.68 -12.13
N VAL A 371 -18.85 -15.98 -13.14
CA VAL A 371 -17.38 -15.87 -13.07
C VAL A 371 -16.94 -14.71 -13.93
N THR A 372 -16.32 -13.70 -13.33
CA THR A 372 -15.75 -12.54 -14.04
C THR A 372 -14.23 -12.60 -13.94
N LEU A 373 -13.56 -12.54 -15.09
CA LEU A 373 -12.10 -12.53 -15.21
C LEU A 373 -11.63 -11.14 -15.64
N LEU A 374 -10.60 -10.63 -14.95
CA LEU A 374 -9.97 -9.35 -15.21
C LEU A 374 -8.55 -9.63 -15.72
N LEU A 375 -8.24 -9.05 -16.88
CA LEU A 375 -6.96 -9.24 -17.55
C LEU A 375 -6.41 -7.92 -18.11
N ALA A 376 -5.09 -7.78 -18.14
CA ALA A 376 -4.38 -6.73 -18.87
C ALA A 376 -3.04 -7.27 -19.39
N GLU A 377 -2.56 -6.77 -20.53
CA GLU A 377 -1.18 -7.03 -20.96
C GLU A 377 -0.25 -5.99 -20.33
N LEU A 378 0.61 -6.43 -19.40
CA LEU A 378 1.54 -5.57 -18.67
C LEU A 378 2.97 -5.59 -19.22
N ASN A 379 3.29 -6.45 -20.19
CA ASN A 379 4.63 -6.51 -20.76
C ASN A 379 4.81 -5.44 -21.84
N GLU A 380 5.71 -4.47 -21.60
CA GLU A 380 6.10 -3.44 -22.57
C GLU A 380 6.85 -4.03 -23.77
N ASP A 381 7.78 -4.95 -23.49
CA ASP A 381 8.87 -5.34 -24.40
C ASP A 381 8.57 -6.54 -25.28
N SER A 382 7.31 -6.92 -25.41
CA SER A 382 6.98 -8.11 -26.17
C SER A 382 6.67 -7.79 -27.64
N GLU A 383 7.59 -8.15 -28.53
CA GLU A 383 7.21 -8.77 -29.82
C GLU A 383 6.38 -10.06 -29.59
N ALA A 384 6.31 -10.54 -28.34
CA ALA A 384 5.48 -11.67 -27.97
C ALA A 384 4.00 -11.33 -28.09
N GLU A 385 3.40 -11.91 -29.13
CA GLU A 385 1.96 -12.06 -29.25
C GLU A 385 1.46 -13.11 -28.26
N ARG A 386 1.37 -12.74 -26.97
CA ARG A 386 0.81 -13.61 -25.94
C ARG A 386 -0.56 -14.09 -26.40
N GLN A 387 -0.70 -15.40 -26.51
CA GLN A 387 -1.92 -16.06 -26.95
C GLN A 387 -2.20 -17.26 -26.05
N PHE A 388 -3.39 -17.30 -25.48
CA PHE A 388 -3.85 -18.44 -24.68
C PHE A 388 -5.35 -18.60 -24.80
N SER A 389 -5.88 -19.71 -24.29
CA SER A 389 -7.32 -19.93 -24.20
C SER A 389 -7.72 -20.26 -22.76
N ILE A 390 -8.94 -19.93 -22.39
CA ILE A 390 -9.48 -20.13 -21.05
C ILE A 390 -10.65 -21.09 -21.13
N MET A 391 -10.62 -22.10 -20.26
CA MET A 391 -11.72 -23.04 -20.07
C MET A 391 -12.21 -22.97 -18.62
N ILE A 392 -13.51 -23.14 -18.40
CA ILE A 392 -14.09 -23.30 -17.07
C ILE A 392 -14.79 -24.65 -17.04
N ASN A 393 -14.43 -25.51 -16.07
CA ASN A 393 -14.95 -26.88 -15.94
C ASN A 393 -14.96 -27.63 -17.27
N ASP A 394 -13.80 -27.68 -17.93
CA ASP A 394 -13.56 -28.34 -19.23
C ASP A 394 -14.37 -27.77 -20.42
N THR A 395 -15.09 -26.67 -20.24
CA THR A 395 -15.79 -25.95 -21.31
C THR A 395 -14.97 -24.75 -21.77
N MET A 396 -14.70 -24.65 -23.07
CA MET A 396 -13.99 -23.51 -23.66
C MET A 396 -14.86 -22.25 -23.59
N VAL A 397 -14.44 -21.25 -22.82
CA VAL A 397 -15.20 -20.00 -22.63
C VAL A 397 -14.57 -18.81 -23.38
N TRP A 398 -13.25 -18.82 -23.59
CA TRP A 398 -12.58 -17.75 -24.32
C TRP A 398 -11.36 -18.28 -25.08
N LYS A 399 -11.45 -18.30 -26.41
CA LYS A 399 -10.45 -18.89 -27.29
C LYS A 399 -9.52 -17.83 -27.87
N ASN A 400 -8.24 -18.18 -28.04
CA ASN A 400 -7.23 -17.36 -28.74
C ASN A 400 -7.16 -15.92 -28.20
N VAL A 401 -7.16 -15.76 -26.88
CA VAL A 401 -7.02 -14.48 -26.17
C VAL A 401 -5.65 -13.91 -26.50
N ASN A 402 -5.61 -12.76 -27.15
CA ASN A 402 -4.41 -11.94 -27.31
C ASN A 402 -4.76 -10.51 -26.91
N LEU A 403 -4.44 -10.16 -25.67
CA LEU A 403 -4.86 -8.91 -25.04
C LEU A 403 -4.28 -7.69 -25.77
N LYS A 404 -2.99 -7.73 -26.12
CA LYS A 404 -2.29 -6.65 -26.82
C LYS A 404 -2.89 -6.37 -28.19
N THR A 405 -3.07 -7.39 -29.03
CA THR A 405 -3.60 -7.20 -30.39
C THR A 405 -5.09 -6.86 -30.39
N GLN A 406 -5.87 -7.39 -29.44
CA GLN A 406 -7.33 -7.19 -29.40
C GLN A 406 -7.73 -5.88 -28.70
N TYR A 407 -6.97 -5.43 -27.69
CA TYR A 407 -7.36 -4.31 -26.82
C TYR A 407 -6.26 -3.27 -26.64
N GLY A 408 -4.98 -3.62 -26.83
CA GLY A 408 -3.82 -2.77 -26.58
C GLY A 408 -3.09 -3.14 -25.28
N SER A 409 -1.84 -2.68 -25.16
CA SER A 409 -1.05 -2.79 -23.91
C SER A 409 -1.62 -1.89 -22.82
N PHE A 410 -1.46 -2.31 -21.56
CA PHE A 410 -1.92 -1.60 -20.37
C PHE A 410 -3.39 -1.19 -20.46
N ARG A 411 -4.26 -2.07 -20.95
CA ARG A 411 -5.71 -1.82 -20.97
C ARG A 411 -6.42 -2.89 -20.16
N GLY A 412 -7.25 -2.47 -19.22
CA GLY A 412 -8.09 -3.36 -18.44
C GLY A 412 -9.18 -4.02 -19.30
N VAL A 413 -9.28 -5.34 -19.23
CA VAL A 413 -10.29 -6.14 -19.93
C VAL A 413 -11.03 -6.99 -18.92
N SER A 414 -12.36 -6.88 -18.90
CA SER A 414 -13.25 -7.69 -18.06
C SER A 414 -14.15 -8.56 -18.92
N LYS A 415 -14.23 -9.85 -18.60
CA LYS A 415 -15.14 -10.81 -19.26
C LYS A 415 -15.91 -11.62 -18.22
N ARG A 416 -17.21 -11.76 -18.44
CA ARG A 416 -18.15 -12.44 -17.56
C ARG A 416 -18.69 -13.70 -18.23
N PHE A 417 -18.78 -14.77 -17.45
CA PHE A 417 -19.28 -16.08 -17.86
C PHE A 417 -20.31 -16.57 -16.84
N ILE A 418 -21.38 -17.21 -17.31
CA ILE A 418 -22.32 -17.94 -16.46
C ILE A 418 -21.98 -19.43 -16.57
N VAL A 419 -21.81 -20.09 -15.43
CA VAL A 419 -21.31 -21.47 -15.34
C VAL A 419 -22.17 -22.25 -14.36
N ASP A 420 -22.68 -23.39 -14.79
CA ASP A 420 -23.35 -24.35 -13.92
C ASP A 420 -22.33 -25.31 -13.30
N VAL A 421 -22.39 -25.47 -11.98
CA VAL A 421 -21.54 -26.37 -11.20
C VAL A 421 -22.41 -27.50 -10.67
N ASP A 422 -22.37 -28.64 -11.36
CA ASP A 422 -23.13 -29.85 -10.99
C ASP A 422 -22.26 -30.94 -10.33
N ASN A 423 -20.96 -30.72 -10.28
CA ASN A 423 -19.97 -31.67 -9.77
C ASN A 423 -19.58 -31.36 -8.31
N GLU A 424 -18.90 -32.31 -7.66
CA GLU A 424 -18.38 -32.14 -6.30
C GLU A 424 -17.02 -31.43 -6.24
N LYS A 425 -16.43 -31.02 -7.37
CA LYS A 425 -15.09 -30.39 -7.43
C LYS A 425 -15.15 -28.85 -7.46
N GLY A 426 -16.32 -28.25 -7.66
CA GLY A 426 -16.49 -26.80 -7.73
C GLY A 426 -16.12 -26.22 -9.11
N LEU A 427 -15.41 -25.10 -9.09
CA LEU A 427 -14.95 -24.37 -10.27
C LEU A 427 -13.46 -24.60 -10.50
N THR A 428 -13.10 -24.95 -11.74
CA THR A 428 -11.71 -24.94 -12.22
C THR A 428 -11.64 -24.08 -13.48
N ILE A 429 -10.95 -22.95 -13.39
CA ILE A 429 -10.63 -22.06 -14.50
C ILE A 429 -9.23 -22.43 -14.97
N SER A 430 -9.09 -23.08 -16.12
CA SER A 430 -7.80 -23.52 -16.66
C SER A 430 -7.34 -22.63 -17.82
N PHE A 431 -6.05 -22.31 -17.84
CA PHE A 431 -5.40 -21.47 -18.83
C PHE A 431 -4.49 -22.32 -19.71
N HIS A 432 -4.76 -22.30 -21.02
CA HIS A 432 -4.08 -23.14 -22.00
C HIS A 432 -3.19 -22.27 -22.88
N PRO A 433 -1.86 -22.31 -22.70
CA PRO A 433 -0.95 -21.50 -23.50
C PRO A 433 -0.99 -21.91 -24.97
N GLY A 434 -1.04 -20.93 -25.86
CA GLY A 434 -0.80 -21.08 -27.29
C GLY A 434 0.56 -20.51 -27.71
N LYS A 435 0.85 -19.27 -27.30
CA LYS A 435 2.12 -18.57 -27.46
C LYS A 435 2.37 -17.72 -26.21
N ASP A 436 3.55 -17.85 -25.61
CA ASP A 436 3.89 -17.23 -24.32
C ASP A 436 2.98 -17.69 -23.16
N GLU A 437 3.29 -17.24 -21.95
CA GLU A 437 2.61 -17.63 -20.72
C GLU A 437 1.20 -17.02 -20.61
N PRO A 438 0.20 -17.69 -20.00
CA PRO A 438 -1.08 -17.06 -19.69
C PRO A 438 -0.97 -16.08 -18.52
N VAL A 439 -1.90 -15.13 -18.43
CA VAL A 439 -1.97 -14.15 -17.32
C VAL A 439 -3.38 -14.01 -16.76
N LEU A 440 -3.47 -13.59 -15.49
CA LEU A 440 -4.72 -13.23 -14.81
C LEU A 440 -4.44 -12.13 -13.78
N ASN A 441 -5.24 -11.05 -13.80
CA ASN A 441 -5.07 -9.89 -12.93
C ASN A 441 -6.13 -9.85 -11.81
N GLY A 442 -7.34 -10.37 -12.08
CA GLY A 442 -8.37 -10.51 -11.05
C GLY A 442 -9.42 -11.55 -11.40
N ILE A 443 -10.09 -12.09 -10.38
CA ILE A 443 -11.21 -13.02 -10.55
C ILE A 443 -12.32 -12.72 -9.55
N LYS A 444 -13.57 -12.70 -10.02
CA LYS A 444 -14.77 -12.63 -9.17
C LYS A 444 -15.64 -13.85 -9.44
N ILE A 445 -16.07 -14.50 -8.36
CA ILE A 445 -16.95 -15.66 -8.38
C ILE A 445 -18.16 -15.32 -7.51
N ARG A 446 -19.35 -15.32 -8.08
CA ARG A 446 -20.60 -15.04 -7.37
C ARG A 446 -21.62 -16.14 -7.66
N LYS A 447 -22.20 -16.72 -6.62
CA LYS A 447 -23.34 -17.63 -6.74
C LYS A 447 -24.59 -16.84 -7.11
N VAL A 448 -25.31 -17.31 -8.14
CA VAL A 448 -26.54 -16.70 -8.66
C VAL A 448 -27.77 -17.51 -8.25
N TYR A 449 -27.69 -18.84 -8.34
CA TYR A 449 -28.75 -19.78 -7.96
C TYR A 449 -28.20 -20.98 -7.18
#